data_AF-A0A9D7WZE3-F1
#
_entry.id   AF-A0A9D7WZE3-F1
#
_cell.length_a   1.000
_cell.length_b   1.000
_cell.length_c   1.000
_cell.angle_alpha   90.00
_cell.angle_beta   90.00
_cell.angle_gamma   90.00
#
_symmetry.space_group_name_H-M   'P 1'
#
loop_
_entity.id
_entity.type
_entity.pdbx_description
1 polymer ?
#
loop_
_entity_poly.entity_id
_entity_poly.type
_entity_poly.pdbx_seq_one_letter_code
_entity_poly.pdbx_strand_id
1 'polypeptide(L)' 'MYAFQTLAGFNQWANTRIYGSVAEMPEPDYRKDRAAFFGSVHNTLNHLLLIDRLWAGRIKGAPITFRGL' A
#
# COMPACT_ATOMS: atom_id res chain seq x y z
N MET A 1 7.55 22.35 -12.40
CA MET A 1 8.44 21.16 -12.52
C MET A 1 8.57 20.40 -11.18
N TYR A 2 7.47 20.18 -10.44
CA TYR A 2 7.49 19.55 -9.10
C TYR A 2 6.48 18.41 -8.91
N ALA A 3 5.66 18.09 -9.91
CA ALA A 3 4.53 17.17 -9.76
C ALA A 3 4.95 15.80 -9.19
N PHE A 4 6.03 15.20 -9.71
CA PHE A 4 6.51 13.91 -9.21
C PHE A 4 7.05 13.96 -7.78
N GLN A 5 7.72 15.06 -7.39
CA GLN A 5 8.20 15.23 -6.01
C GLN A 5 7.04 15.45 -5.05
N THR A 6 6.02 16.22 -5.45
CA THR A 6 4.78 16.40 -4.71
C THR A 6 4.05 15.06 -4.53
N LEU A 7 3.91 14.28 -5.60
CA LEU A 7 3.27 12.96 -5.55
C LEU A 7 4.06 11.96 -4.68
N ALA A 8 5.38 11.96 -4.76
CA ALA A 8 6.23 11.14 -3.91
C ALA A 8 6.12 11.53 -2.42
N GLY A 9 6.13 12.84 -2.12
CA GLY A 9 5.92 13.35 -0.77
C GLY A 9 4.53 13.01 -0.23
N PHE A 10 3.49 13.10 -1.07
CA PHE A 10 2.14 12.69 -0.71
C PHE A 10 2.07 11.18 -0.41
N ASN A 11 2.67 10.34 -1.25
CA ASN A 11 2.71 8.89 -1.02
C ASN A 11 3.41 8.55 0.31
N GLN A 12 4.54 9.20 0.60
CA GLN A 12 5.25 9.03 1.87
C GLN A 12 4.38 9.46 3.08
N TRP A 13 3.74 10.61 2.99
CA TRP A 13 2.85 11.12 4.05
C TRP A 13 1.66 10.18 4.28
N ALA A 14 0.99 9.76 3.20
CA ALA A 14 -0.15 8.87 3.26
C ALA A 14 0.23 7.52 3.88
N ASN A 15 1.33 6.91 3.42
CA ASN A 15 1.82 5.64 3.96
C ASN A 15 2.17 5.77 5.45
N THR A 16 2.86 6.84 5.87
CA THR A 16 3.18 7.08 7.28
C THR A 16 1.92 7.12 8.15
N ARG A 17 0.90 7.84 7.69
CA ARG A 17 -0.36 7.98 8.42
C ARG A 17 -1.15 6.66 8.50
N ILE A 18 -1.26 5.96 7.37
CA ILE A 18 -1.97 4.68 7.28
C ILE A 18 -1.28 3.62 8.15
N TYR A 19 0.03 3.44 8.01
CA TYR A 19 0.76 2.46 8.81
C TYR A 19 0.77 2.80 10.29
N GLY A 20 0.83 4.09 10.66
CA GLY A 20 0.67 4.51 12.05
C GLY A 20 -0.66 4.10 12.65
N SER A 21 -1.78 4.37 11.96
CA SER A 21 -3.12 3.95 12.43
C SER A 21 -3.29 2.43 12.50
N VAL A 22 -2.69 1.69 11.56
CA VAL A 22 -2.82 0.23 11.51
C VAL A 22 -1.95 -0.45 12.56
N ALA A 23 -0.79 0.13 12.91
CA ALA A 23 0.10 -0.42 13.93
C ALA A 23 -0.55 -0.49 15.33
N GLU A 24 -1.51 0.39 15.61
CA GLU A 24 -2.27 0.40 16.86
C GLU A 24 -3.50 -0.54 16.83
N MET A 25 -3.81 -1.13 15.68
CA MET A 25 -4.99 -1.99 15.50
C MET A 25 -4.72 -3.41 16.00
N PRO A 26 -5.63 -4.01 16.79
CA PRO A 26 -5.54 -5.42 17.15
C PRO A 26 -5.56 -6.33 15.91
N GLU A 27 -4.77 -7.40 15.93
CA GLU A 27 -4.67 -8.36 14.81
C GLU A 27 -6.04 -8.91 14.34
N PRO A 28 -7.00 -9.26 15.23
CA PRO A 28 -8.33 -9.70 14.79
C PRO A 28 -9.06 -8.64 13.97
N ASP A 29 -8.94 -7.36 14.33
CA ASP A 29 -9.59 -6.25 13.63
C ASP A 29 -8.90 -5.89 12.32
N TYR A 30 -7.58 -6.09 12.25
CA TYR A 30 -6.77 -5.92 11.04
C TYR A 30 -7.16 -6.93 9.94
N ARG A 31 -7.45 -8.16 10.34
CA ARG A 31 -7.86 -9.24 9.42
C ARG A 31 -9.36 -9.36 9.20
N LYS A 32 -10.16 -8.71 10.03
CA LYS A 32 -11.63 -8.76 9.96
C LYS A 32 -12.16 -8.44 8.56
N ASP A 33 -13.07 -9.26 8.06
CA ASP A 33 -13.87 -8.95 6.88
C ASP A 33 -14.82 -7.78 7.18
N ARG A 34 -14.76 -6.76 6.34
CA ARG A 34 -15.50 -5.50 6.46
C ARG A 34 -16.35 -5.24 5.21
N ALA A 35 -16.51 -6.23 4.32
CA ALA A 35 -17.16 -6.06 3.02
C ALA A 35 -16.56 -4.89 2.20
N ALA A 36 -15.28 -4.58 2.44
CA ALA A 36 -14.53 -3.64 1.62
C ALA A 36 -14.23 -4.27 0.25
N PHE A 37 -13.77 -3.48 -0.73
CA PHE A 37 -13.42 -4.01 -2.05
C PHE A 37 -12.42 -5.19 -1.99
N PHE A 38 -11.45 -5.13 -1.06
CA PHE A 38 -10.51 -6.22 -0.79
C PHE A 38 -10.91 -7.08 0.43
N GLY A 39 -12.12 -6.94 0.96
CA GLY A 39 -12.62 -7.65 2.15
C GLY A 39 -12.12 -7.05 3.46
N SER A 40 -10.81 -6.99 3.68
CA SER A 40 -10.20 -6.57 4.96
C SER A 40 -9.21 -5.42 4.83
N VAL A 41 -8.82 -4.84 5.98
CA VAL A 41 -7.72 -3.86 6.06
C VAL A 41 -6.42 -4.52 5.59
N HIS A 42 -6.15 -5.74 6.04
CA HIS A 42 -4.98 -6.52 5.62
C HIS A 42 -4.87 -6.65 4.09
N ASN A 43 -5.93 -7.13 3.43
CA ASN A 43 -5.90 -7.34 1.98
C ASN A 43 -5.77 -6.02 1.21
N THR A 44 -6.38 -4.95 1.72
CA THR A 44 -6.21 -3.60 1.16
C THR A 44 -4.75 -3.14 1.23
N LEU A 45 -4.08 -3.30 2.38
CA LEU A 45 -2.66 -2.94 2.50
C LEU A 45 -1.75 -3.88 1.69
N ASN A 46 -2.09 -5.16 1.58
CA ASN A 46 -1.37 -6.09 0.72
C ASN A 46 -1.44 -5.66 -0.75
N HIS A 47 -2.60 -5.18 -1.20
CA HIS A 47 -2.76 -4.59 -2.52
C HIS A 47 -1.91 -3.34 -2.72
N LEU A 48 -1.89 -2.42 -1.75
CA LEU A 48 -1.04 -1.21 -1.82
C LEU A 48 0.44 -1.58 -1.92
N LEU A 49 0.91 -2.54 -1.12
CA LEU A 49 2.29 -3.03 -1.16
C LEU A 49 2.65 -3.63 -2.52
N LEU A 50 1.73 -4.40 -3.13
CA LEU A 50 1.91 -4.94 -4.48
C LEU A 50 2.15 -3.80 -5.49
N ILE A 51 1.28 -2.78 -5.47
CA ILE A 51 1.34 -1.65 -6.40
C ILE A 51 2.63 -0.85 -6.21
N ASP A 52 3.03 -0.58 -4.97
CA ASP A 52 4.28 0.12 -4.65
C ASP A 52 5.50 -0.63 -5.21
N ARG A 53 5.56 -1.95 -5.01
CA ARG A 53 6.67 -2.77 -5.53
C ARG A 53 6.68 -2.83 -7.06
N LEU A 54 5.52 -2.94 -7.71
CA LEU A 54 5.41 -2.92 -9.17
C LEU A 54 5.92 -1.61 -9.77
N TRP A 55 5.48 -0.48 -9.24
CA TRP A 55 5.90 0.84 -9.75
C TRP A 55 7.36 1.14 -9.42
N ALA A 56 7.82 0.80 -8.21
CA ALA A 56 9.22 0.96 -7.86
C ALA A 56 10.14 0.15 -8.79
N GLY A 57 9.75 -1.08 -9.12
CA GLY A 57 10.48 -1.90 -10.09
C GLY A 57 10.54 -1.25 -11.48
N ARG A 58 9.40 -0.77 -11.99
CA ARG A 58 9.34 -0.08 -13.29
C ARG A 58 10.20 1.18 -13.34
N ILE A 59 10.13 2.01 -12.29
CA ILE A 59 10.92 3.26 -12.19
C ILE A 59 12.42 2.96 -12.15
N LYS A 60 12.82 1.88 -11.49
CA LYS A 60 14.23 1.44 -11.39
C LYS A 60 14.72 0.65 -12.61
N GLY A 61 13.87 0.39 -13.60
CA GLY A 61 14.22 -0.47 -14.73
C GLY A 61 14.39 -1.95 -14.36
N ALA A 62 13.89 -2.37 -13.18
CA ALA A 62 13.92 -3.74 -12.68
C ALA A 62 12.49 -4.21 -12.38
N PRO A 63 11.65 -4.44 -13.41
CA PRO A 63 10.27 -4.84 -13.22
C PRO A 63 10.21 -6.22 -12.55
N ILE A 64 9.23 -6.37 -11.66
CA ILE A 64 8.96 -7.63 -10.96
C ILE A 64 7.62 -8.19 -11.44
N THR A 65 7.50 -9.51 -11.43
CA THR A 65 6.26 -10.22 -11.79
C THR A 65 5.61 -10.78 -10.53
N PHE A 66 4.28 -10.74 -10.51
CA PHE A 66 3.47 -11.34 -9.45
C PHE A 66 2.44 -12.28 -10.08
N ARG A 67 2.12 -13.38 -9.40
CA ARG A 67 1.14 -14.37 -9.85
C ARG A 67 -0.25 -14.19 -9.23
N GLY A 68 -0.40 -13.35 -8.21
CA GLY A 68 -1.67 -13.09 -7.55
C GLY A 68 -1.55 -12.13 -6.37
N LEU A 69 -2.71 -11.78 -5.83
CA LEU A 69 -2.90 -11.20 -4.50
C LEU A 69 -3.40 -12.27 -3.54
#